data_AF-A0A932CTY6-F1
#
_entry.id   AF-A0A932CTY6-F1
#
_cell.length_a   1.000
_cell.length_b   1.000
_cell.length_c   1.000
_cell.angle_alpha   90.00
_cell.angle_beta   90.00
_cell.angle_gamma   90.00
#
_symmetry.space_group_name_H-M   'P 1'
#
loop_
_entity.id
_entity.type
_entity.pdbx_description
1 polymer ?
#
loop_
_entity_poly.entity_id
_entity_poly.type
_entity_poly.pdbx_seq_one_letter_code
_entity_poly.pdbx_strand_id
1 'polypeptide(L)'
;MNVSLPPRLARFVASRVAAGRHQSASEVVREGLRLLEERENERAAALARIRDGIAIGLDQANKGLLLDGEEVFRELGKGAPARRRRP
;
A
#
# COMPACT_ATOMS: atom_id res chain seq x y z
N MET A 1 5.74 -15.36 25.28
CA MET A 1 5.32 -13.96 25.50
C MET A 1 3.84 -13.96 25.83
N ASN A 2 3.42 -13.28 26.89
CA ASN A 2 1.99 -13.14 27.23
C ASN A 2 1.56 -11.70 26.90
N VAL A 3 0.42 -11.54 26.23
CA VAL A 3 -0.05 -10.23 25.75
C VAL A 3 -1.49 -10.05 26.19
N SER A 4 -1.79 -8.93 26.84
CA SER A 4 -3.15 -8.62 27.26
C SER A 4 -3.91 -7.89 26.16
N LEU A 5 -5.09 -8.39 25.81
CA LEU A 5 -5.94 -7.78 24.81
C LEU A 5 -7.02 -6.92 25.47
N PRO A 6 -7.25 -5.68 24.98
CA PRO A 6 -8.43 -4.91 25.33
C PRO A 6 -9.72 -5.72 25.08
N PRO A 7 -10.81 -5.50 25.85
CA PRO A 7 -12.02 -6.32 25.79
C PRO A 7 -12.62 -6.47 24.38
N ARG A 8 -12.55 -5.39 23.57
CA ARG A 8 -13.00 -5.41 22.18
C ARG A 8 -12.22 -6.42 21.32
N LEU A 9 -10.89 -6.44 21.45
CA LEU A 9 -10.03 -7.33 20.68
C LEU A 9 -10.14 -8.77 21.17
N ALA A 10 -10.27 -8.98 22.49
CA ALA A 10 -10.54 -10.31 23.04
C ALA A 10 -11.85 -10.92 22.48
N ARG A 11 -12.93 -10.13 22.42
CA ARG A 11 -14.21 -10.56 21.80
C ARG A 11 -14.06 -10.88 20.31
N PHE A 12 -13.30 -10.07 19.58
CA PHE A 12 -13.02 -10.32 18.18
C PHE A 12 -12.25 -11.63 17.98
N VAL A 13 -11.17 -11.86 18.74
CA VAL A 13 -10.40 -13.10 18.65
C VAL A 13 -11.27 -14.32 19.02
N ALA A 14 -12.06 -14.21 20.08
CA ALA A 14 -12.99 -15.28 20.47
C ALA A 14 -14.00 -15.62 19.38
N SER A 15 -14.55 -14.61 18.67
CA SER A 15 -15.52 -14.86 17.58
C SER A 15 -14.87 -15.49 16.35
N ARG A 16 -13.59 -15.19 16.07
CA ARG A 16 -12.82 -15.82 14.98
C ARG A 16 -12.57 -17.31 15.24
N VAL A 17 -12.20 -17.65 16.48
CA VAL A 17 -12.02 -19.04 16.93
C VAL A 17 -13.36 -19.78 16.94
N ALA A 18 -14.42 -19.19 17.50
CA ALA A 18 -15.75 -19.80 17.54
C ALA A 18 -16.33 -20.09 16.15
N ALA A 19 -15.98 -19.29 15.15
CA ALA A 19 -16.35 -19.53 13.76
C ALA A 19 -15.59 -20.70 13.09
N GLY A 20 -14.69 -21.37 13.81
CA GLY A 20 -13.91 -22.52 13.31
C GLY A 20 -12.82 -22.14 12.29
N ARG A 21 -12.63 -20.86 11.99
CA ARG A 21 -11.59 -20.38 11.06
C ARG A 21 -10.18 -20.43 11.64
N HIS A 22 -10.07 -20.52 12.97
CA HIS A 22 -8.82 -20.57 13.71
C HIS A 22 -8.98 -21.54 14.88
N GLN A 23 -7.95 -22.33 15.13
CA GLN A 23 -7.93 -23.32 16.22
C GLN A 23 -7.60 -22.69 17.57
N SER A 24 -6.96 -21.51 17.58
CA SER A 24 -6.57 -20.84 18.82
C SER A 24 -6.50 -19.32 18.69
N ALA A 25 -6.57 -18.63 19.83
CA ALA A 25 -6.34 -17.19 19.91
C ALA A 25 -4.95 -16.80 19.37
N SER A 26 -3.92 -17.60 19.68
CA SER A 26 -2.55 -17.36 19.20
C SER A 26 -2.44 -17.43 17.68
N GLU A 27 -3.26 -18.25 17.02
CA GLU A 27 -3.29 -18.32 15.56
C GLU A 27 -3.89 -17.06 14.93
N VAL A 28 -5.01 -16.57 15.48
CA VAL A 28 -5.62 -15.30 15.04
C VAL A 28 -4.63 -14.15 15.18
N VAL A 29 -3.91 -14.10 16.31
CA VAL A 29 -2.91 -13.07 16.56
C VAL A 29 -1.74 -13.16 15.59
N ARG A 30 -1.21 -14.37 15.33
CA ARG A 30 -0.14 -14.56 14.35
C ARG A 30 -0.54 -14.15 12.94
N GLU A 31 -1.75 -14.52 12.50
CA GLU A 31 -2.27 -14.08 11.20
C GLU A 31 -2.36 -12.55 11.13
N GLY A 32 -2.92 -11.92 12.17
CA GLY A 32 -2.99 -10.46 12.25
C GLY A 32 -1.62 -9.77 12.21
N LEU A 33 -0.63 -10.33 12.90
CA LEU A 33 0.75 -9.83 12.85
C LEU A 33 1.41 -10.03 11.49
N ARG A 34 1.16 -11.16 10.81
CA ARG A 34 1.65 -11.41 9.45
C ARG A 34 1.11 -10.38 8.47
N LEU A 35 -0.18 -10.07 8.55
CA LEU A 35 -0.82 -9.05 7.71
C LEU A 35 -0.28 -7.64 8.01
N LEU A 36 0.01 -7.34 9.28
CA LEU A 36 0.65 -6.08 9.67
C LEU A 36 2.05 -5.97 9.06
N GLU A 37 2.87 -7.00 9.19
CA GLU A 37 4.22 -7.05 8.63
C GLU A 37 4.21 -6.90 7.10
N GLU A 38 3.32 -7.61 6.41
CA GLU A 38 3.13 -7.50 4.96
C GLU A 38 2.80 -6.06 4.55
N ARG A 39 1.87 -5.40 5.24
CA ARG A 39 1.50 -4.01 4.97
C ARG A 39 2.65 -3.03 5.22
N GLU A 40 3.42 -3.22 6.29
CA GLU A 40 4.59 -2.37 6.58
C GLU A 40 5.67 -2.55 5.50
N ASN A 41 5.91 -3.77 5.03
CA ASN A 41 6.84 -4.06 3.94
C ASN A 41 6.39 -3.43 2.61
N GLU A 42 5.10 -3.55 2.26
CA GLU A 42 4.53 -2.88 1.07
C GLU A 42 4.68 -1.37 1.13
N ARG A 43 4.43 -0.78 2.31
CA ARG A 43 4.57 0.66 2.54
C ARG A 43 6.01 1.12 2.40
N ALA A 44 6.96 0.37 2.97
CA ALA A 44 8.38 0.64 2.84
C ALA A 44 8.83 0.56 1.38
N ALA A 45 8.42 -0.47 0.64
CA ALA A 45 8.74 -0.62 -0.78
C ALA A 45 8.13 0.49 -1.65
N ALA A 46 6.89 0.92 -1.36
CA ALA A 46 6.28 2.07 -2.05
C ALA A 46 7.06 3.37 -1.80
N LEU A 47 7.47 3.61 -0.56
CA LEU A 47 8.27 4.79 -0.21
C LEU A 47 9.65 4.77 -0.87
N ALA A 48 10.30 3.61 -0.93
CA ALA A 48 11.57 3.43 -1.63
C ALA A 48 11.43 3.81 -3.12
N ARG A 49 10.42 3.27 -3.80
CA ARG A 49 10.16 3.59 -5.22
C ARG A 49 9.92 5.08 -5.47
N ILE A 50 9.20 5.75 -4.58
CA ILE A 50 8.97 7.21 -4.67
C ILE A 50 10.29 7.96 -4.53
N ARG A 51 11.12 7.60 -3.54
CA ARG A 51 12.44 8.21 -3.33
C ARG A 51 13.36 8.01 -4.53
N ASP A 52 13.38 6.82 -5.09
CA ASP A 52 14.18 6.51 -6.29
C ASP A 52 13.71 7.34 -7.48
N GLY A 53 12.39 7.43 -7.71
CA GLY A 53 11.82 8.27 -8.76
C GLY A 53 12.18 9.76 -8.61
N ILE A 54 12.15 10.28 -7.37
CA ILE A 54 12.58 11.65 -7.09
C ILE A 54 14.08 11.83 -7.36
N ALA A 55 14.91 10.89 -6.95
CA ALA A 55 16.36 10.96 -7.17
C ALA A 55 16.70 10.97 -8.67
N ILE A 56 16.05 10.10 -9.45
CA ILE A 56 16.17 10.07 -10.91
C ILE A 56 15.73 11.41 -11.52
N GLY A 57 14.57 11.92 -11.13
CA GLY A 57 14.05 13.19 -11.64
C GLY A 57 14.97 14.38 -11.31
N LEU A 58 15.56 14.38 -10.11
CA LEU A 58 16.51 15.42 -9.70
C LEU A 58 17.82 15.36 -10.50
N ASP A 59 18.35 14.16 -10.77
CA ASP A 59 19.52 13.98 -11.63
C ASP A 59 19.27 14.45 -13.07
N GLN A 60 18.10 14.13 -13.62
CA GLN A 60 17.67 14.63 -14.94
C GLN A 60 17.56 16.16 -14.95
N ALA A 61 16.95 16.75 -13.93
CA ALA A 61 16.82 18.20 -13.80
C ALA A 61 18.19 18.91 -13.72
N ASN A 62 19.11 18.36 -12.91
CA ASN A 62 20.47 18.89 -12.79
C ASN A 62 21.26 18.83 -14.12
N LYS A 63 20.95 17.87 -14.99
CA LYS A 63 21.50 17.74 -16.34
C LYS A 63 20.77 18.61 -17.38
N GLY A 64 19.75 19.38 -16.97
CA GLY A 64 18.93 20.20 -17.86
C GLY A 64 17.95 19.39 -18.72
N LEU A 65 17.73 18.11 -18.41
CA LEU A 65 16.82 17.22 -19.14
C LEU A 65 15.38 17.43 -18.66
N LEU A 66 14.87 18.66 -18.82
CA LEU A 66 13.52 19.06 -18.45
C LEU A 66 12.65 19.19 -19.70
N LEU A 67 11.34 18.99 -19.52
CA LEU A 67 10.33 19.25 -20.54
C LEU A 67 9.52 20.48 -20.13
N ASP A 68 9.02 21.23 -21.12
CA ASP A 68 8.07 22.32 -20.86
C ASP A 68 6.73 21.75 -20.36
N GLY A 69 6.27 22.25 -19.21
CA GLY A 69 5.07 21.73 -18.57
C GLY A 69 3.81 21.97 -19.39
N GLU A 70 3.66 23.14 -20.02
CA GLU A 70 2.48 23.47 -20.82
C GLU A 70 2.39 22.58 -22.07
N GLU A 71 3.53 22.33 -22.72
CA GLU A 71 3.62 21.42 -23.85
C GLU A 71 3.24 19.98 -23.47
N VAL A 72 3.78 19.46 -22.36
CA VAL A 72 3.43 18.11 -21.86
C VAL A 72 1.94 17.98 -21.55
N PHE A 73 1.33 18.95 -20.86
CA PHE A 73 -0.11 18.89 -20.56
C PHE A 73 -0.97 19.02 -21.82
N ARG A 74 -0.53 19.82 -22.80
CA ARG A 74 -1.20 19.96 -24.10
C ARG A 74 -1.16 18.65 -24.90
N GLU A 75 -0.07 17.90 -24.83
CA GLU A 75 0.03 16.58 -25.46
C GLU A 75 -0.81 15.52 -24.74
N LEU A 76 -0.75 15.45 -23.42
CA LEU A 76 -1.55 14.51 -22.62
C LEU A 76 -3.06 14.72 -22.81
N GLY A 77 -3.51 15.97 -22.96
CA GLY A 77 -4.90 16.31 -23.23
C GLY A 77 -5.39 15.87 -24.62
N LYS A 78 -4.48 15.71 -25.60
CA LYS A 78 -4.81 15.27 -26.97
C LYS A 78 -4.86 13.73 -27.10
N GLY A 79 -4.39 12.99 -26.10
CA GLY A 79 -4.16 11.54 -26.18
C GLY A 79 -5.06 10.65 -25.33
N ALA A 80 -6.08 11.15 -24.63
CA ALA A 80 -6.93 10.27 -23.81
C ALA A 80 -7.80 9.35 -24.69
N PRO A 81 -7.57 8.01 -24.71
CA PRO A 81 -8.55 7.12 -25.32
C PRO A 81 -9.84 7.24 -24.51
N ALA A 82 -10.94 7.52 -25.21
CA ALA A 82 -12.28 7.43 -24.65
C ALA A 82 -12.42 6.05 -23.97
N ARG A 83 -12.30 6.01 -22.63
CA ARG A 83 -12.64 4.84 -21.83
C ARG A 83 -14.13 4.62 -22.04
N ARG A 84 -14.46 3.81 -23.06
CA ARG A 84 -15.80 3.26 -23.27
C ARG A 84 -16.20 2.59 -21.96
N ARG A 85 -17.07 3.25 -21.21
CA ARG A 85 -17.93 2.61 -20.22
C ARG A 85 -18.66 1.49 -20.97
N ARG A 86 -18.23 0.25 -20.75
CA ARG A 86 -19.07 -0.91 -21.09
C ARG A 86 -20.19 -1.01 -20.05
N PRO A 87 -21.41 -1.34 -20.49
CA PRO A 87 -22.60 -1.42 -19.65
C PRO A 87 -22.50 -2.54 -18.61
#